data_AF-A0A2K2VQX6-F1
#
_entry.id   AF-A0A2K2VQX6-F1
#
_cell.length_a   1.000
_cell.length_b   1.000
_cell.length_c   1.000
_cell.angle_alpha   90.00
_cell.angle_beta   90.00
_cell.angle_gamma   90.00
#
_symmetry.space_group_name_H-M   'P 1'
#
loop_
_entity.id
_entity.type
_entity.pdbx_description
1 polymer ?
#
loop_
_entity_poly.entity_id
_entity_poly.type
_entity_poly.pdbx_seq_one_letter_code
_entity_poly.pdbx_strand_id
1 'polypeptide(L)'
;MKRATIISLAFILGLCLATGVFAADKDAIKKQVDTIVVAIDGGKTADDFKSAAQNKPSYVFIMKEDGNMLVHPSLVGQSLKEKAEPVYNECSKATTDGTWVGYEWKGNQKNTYVRKTKDGLIVGSGY
;
A
#
# COMPACT_ATOMS: atom_id res chain seq x y z
N MET A 1 -16.24 28.25 32.96
CA MET A 1 -16.78 28.06 31.59
C MET A 1 -15.77 28.39 30.49
N LYS A 2 -15.13 29.57 30.45
CA LYS A 2 -14.15 29.94 29.40
C LYS A 2 -12.99 28.95 29.18
N ARG A 3 -12.43 28.38 30.26
CA ARG A 3 -11.34 27.38 30.17
C ARG A 3 -11.80 26.03 29.62
N ALA A 4 -13.02 25.60 29.95
CA ALA A 4 -13.59 24.36 29.41
C ALA A 4 -13.88 24.50 27.90
N THR A 5 -14.42 25.64 27.47
CA THR A 5 -14.69 25.92 26.05
C THR A 5 -13.42 25.96 25.19
N ILE A 6 -12.31 26.53 25.70
CA ILE A 6 -11.02 26.58 24.99
C ILE A 6 -10.41 25.17 24.86
N ILE A 7 -10.50 24.34 25.91
CA ILE A 7 -9.99 22.97 25.88
C ILE A 7 -10.80 22.11 24.89
N SER A 8 -12.13 22.24 24.88
CA SER A 8 -12.98 21.54 23.91
C SER A 8 -12.70 21.96 22.47
N LEU A 9 -12.47 23.25 22.21
CA LEU A 9 -12.17 23.75 20.87
C LEU A 9 -10.80 23.26 20.36
N ALA A 10 -9.79 23.23 21.23
CA ALA A 10 -8.46 22.71 20.90
C ALA A 10 -8.48 21.20 20.61
N PHE A 11 -9.30 20.43 21.34
CA PHE A 11 -9.48 18.99 21.09
C PHE A 11 -10.18 18.72 19.74
N ILE A 12 -11.20 19.52 19.40
CA ILE A 12 -11.93 19.40 18.13
C ILE A 12 -11.03 19.78 16.95
N LEU A 13 -10.25 20.87 17.05
CA LEU A 13 -9.29 21.23 16.00
C LEU A 13 -8.19 20.17 15.83
N GLY A 14 -7.70 19.60 16.94
CA GLY A 14 -6.68 18.54 16.91
C GLY A 14 -7.17 17.26 16.23
N LEU A 15 -8.41 16.84 16.46
CA LEU A 15 -9.01 15.67 15.80
C LEU A 15 -9.16 15.86 14.29
N CYS A 16 -9.60 17.04 13.85
CA CYS A 16 -9.78 17.35 12.42
C CYS A 16 -8.45 17.34 11.63
N LEU A 17 -7.35 17.77 12.26
CA LEU A 17 -6.04 17.76 11.63
C LEU A 17 -5.49 16.34 11.47
N ALA A 18 -5.70 15.46 12.47
CA ALA A 18 -5.27 14.06 12.38
C ALA A 18 -5.97 13.30 11.24
N THR A 19 -7.28 13.52 11.05
CA THR A 19 -8.04 12.89 9.94
C THR A 19 -7.56 13.32 8.57
N GLY A 20 -7.05 14.55 8.42
CA GLY A 20 -6.53 15.06 7.15
C GLY A 20 -5.23 14.38 6.72
N VAL A 21 -4.34 14.05 7.66
CA VAL A 21 -3.06 13.38 7.37
C VAL A 21 -3.28 11.97 6.85
N PHE A 22 -4.13 11.18 7.51
CA PHE A 22 -4.45 9.81 7.07
C PHE A 22 -5.10 9.75 5.68
N ALA A 23 -5.93 10.74 5.33
CA ALA A 23 -6.54 10.83 4.01
C ALA A 23 -5.49 11.13 2.93
N ALA A 24 -4.59 12.08 3.19
CA ALA A 24 -3.50 12.43 2.27
C ALA A 24 -2.55 11.24 2.00
N ASP A 25 -2.26 10.43 3.03
CA ASP A 25 -1.43 9.23 2.88
C ASP A 25 -2.10 8.17 2.00
N LYS A 26 -3.42 7.96 2.16
CA LYS A 26 -4.18 7.03 1.31
C LYS A 26 -4.18 7.45 -0.16
N ASP A 27 -4.41 8.72 -0.44
CA ASP A 27 -4.43 9.23 -1.81
C ASP A 27 -3.04 9.16 -2.47
N ALA A 28 -1.99 9.47 -1.72
CA ALA A 28 -0.61 9.35 -2.19
C ALA A 28 -0.24 7.90 -2.53
N ILE A 29 -0.57 6.95 -1.65
CA ILE A 29 -0.35 5.51 -1.86
C ILE A 29 -1.11 5.03 -3.10
N LYS A 30 -2.39 5.37 -3.21
CA LYS A 30 -3.22 5.01 -4.37
C LYS A 30 -2.62 5.54 -5.66
N LYS A 31 -2.29 6.84 -5.70
CA LYS A 31 -1.69 7.49 -6.87
C LYS A 31 -0.37 6.82 -7.28
N GLN A 32 0.47 6.48 -6.31
CA GLN A 32 1.74 5.80 -6.57
C GLN A 32 1.53 4.42 -7.20
N VAL A 33 0.66 3.59 -6.62
CA VAL A 33 0.34 2.26 -7.18
C VAL A 33 -0.28 2.39 -8.57
N ASP A 34 -1.26 3.27 -8.76
CA ASP A 34 -1.92 3.48 -10.05
C ASP A 34 -0.94 3.94 -11.13
N THR A 35 0.00 4.83 -10.78
CA THR A 35 1.03 5.31 -11.71
C THR A 35 1.93 4.17 -12.16
N ILE A 36 2.33 3.28 -11.24
CA ILE A 36 3.18 2.12 -11.56
C ILE A 36 2.41 1.14 -12.44
N VAL A 37 1.15 0.84 -12.12
CA VAL A 37 0.30 -0.05 -12.94
C VAL A 37 0.15 0.48 -14.36
N VAL A 38 -0.23 1.75 -14.53
CA VAL A 38 -0.37 2.38 -15.85
C VAL A 38 0.95 2.32 -16.63
N ALA A 39 2.07 2.55 -15.96
CA ALA A 39 3.36 2.53 -16.61
C ALA A 39 3.79 1.10 -17.03
N ILE A 40 3.48 0.08 -16.23
CA ILE A 40 3.69 -1.33 -16.61
C ILE A 40 2.78 -1.71 -17.77
N ASP A 41 1.50 -1.36 -17.71
CA ASP A 41 0.55 -1.59 -18.80
C ASP A 41 0.97 -0.87 -20.10
N GLY A 42 1.73 0.23 -19.98
CA GLY A 42 2.35 0.99 -21.06
C GLY A 42 3.71 0.47 -21.55
N GLY A 43 4.20 -0.65 -21.00
CA GLY A 43 5.41 -1.33 -21.48
C GLY A 43 6.64 -1.24 -20.56
N LYS A 44 6.54 -0.62 -19.38
CA LYS A 44 7.57 -0.77 -18.35
C LYS A 44 7.53 -2.17 -17.72
N THR A 45 8.63 -2.54 -17.10
CA THR A 45 8.79 -3.80 -16.37
C THR A 45 8.78 -3.57 -14.87
N ALA A 46 8.59 -4.63 -14.07
CA ALA A 46 8.72 -4.53 -12.61
C ALA A 46 10.13 -4.05 -12.19
N ASP A 47 11.16 -4.38 -12.97
CA ASP A 47 12.55 -4.02 -12.69
C ASP A 47 12.79 -2.50 -12.71
N ASP A 48 12.03 -1.77 -13.54
CA ASP A 48 12.06 -0.29 -13.59
C ASP A 48 11.65 0.37 -12.26
N PHE A 49 11.02 -0.39 -11.36
CA PHE A 49 10.48 0.10 -10.09
C PHE A 49 11.20 -0.49 -8.86
N LYS A 50 12.38 -1.11 -9.02
CA LYS A 50 13.16 -1.66 -7.88
C LYS A 50 13.44 -0.62 -6.78
N SER A 51 13.71 0.64 -7.16
CA SER A 51 13.94 1.72 -6.20
C SER A 51 12.71 2.05 -5.35
N ALA A 52 11.49 1.81 -5.86
CA ALA A 52 10.25 2.04 -5.14
C ALA A 52 10.07 1.14 -3.90
N ALA A 53 10.81 0.03 -3.83
CA ALA A 53 10.92 -0.80 -2.63
C ALA A 53 11.53 -0.07 -1.44
N GLN A 54 12.19 1.07 -1.65
CA GLN A 54 12.81 1.86 -0.58
C GLN A 54 12.03 3.15 -0.27
N ASN A 55 10.90 3.39 -0.96
CA ASN A 55 10.09 4.58 -0.73
C ASN A 55 9.64 4.69 0.73
N LYS A 56 9.54 5.94 1.19
CA LYS A 56 9.06 6.32 2.52
C LYS A 56 7.88 7.28 2.38
N PRO A 57 6.89 7.23 3.29
CA PRO A 57 6.79 6.29 4.42
C PRO A 57 6.40 4.87 3.99
N SER A 58 5.83 4.70 2.80
CA SER A 58 5.29 3.44 2.29
C SER A 58 6.05 2.94 1.07
N TYR A 59 6.65 1.75 1.20
CA TYR A 59 7.35 1.09 0.10
C TYR A 59 6.37 0.42 -0.88
N VAL A 60 6.82 0.20 -2.11
CA VAL A 60 6.08 -0.59 -3.11
C VAL A 60 6.59 -2.02 -3.14
N PHE A 61 5.66 -2.95 -3.32
CA PHE A 61 5.97 -4.29 -3.79
C PHE A 61 5.28 -4.57 -5.12
N ILE A 62 5.88 -5.48 -5.89
CA ILE A 62 5.32 -6.03 -7.12
C ILE A 62 5.52 -7.55 -7.05
N MET A 63 4.44 -8.30 -7.24
CA MET A 63 4.47 -9.76 -7.23
C MET A 63 3.72 -10.34 -8.43
N LYS A 64 4.11 -11.55 -8.83
CA LYS A 64 3.32 -12.39 -9.75
C LYS A 64 2.07 -12.94 -9.03
N GLU A 65 1.09 -13.41 -9.79
CA GLU A 65 -0.15 -13.99 -9.23
C GLU A 65 0.10 -15.21 -8.33
N ASP A 66 1.16 -15.97 -8.60
CA ASP A 66 1.59 -17.11 -7.79
C ASP A 66 2.25 -16.70 -6.46
N GLY A 67 2.45 -15.39 -6.23
CA GLY A 67 3.04 -14.82 -5.03
C GLY A 67 4.55 -14.59 -5.11
N ASN A 68 5.22 -14.91 -6.22
CA ASN A 68 6.65 -14.64 -6.34
C ASN A 68 6.95 -13.14 -6.46
N MET A 69 7.75 -12.61 -5.53
CA MET A 69 8.05 -11.18 -5.44
C MET A 69 9.12 -10.76 -6.46
N LEU A 70 8.80 -9.73 -7.25
CA LEU A 70 9.70 -9.08 -8.20
C LEU A 70 10.33 -7.82 -7.61
N VAL A 71 9.55 -7.07 -6.84
CA VAL A 71 9.98 -5.87 -6.12
C VAL A 71 9.53 -6.00 -4.68
N HIS A 72 10.46 -5.91 -3.73
CA HIS A 72 10.19 -5.90 -2.29
C HIS A 72 11.48 -5.48 -1.55
N PRO A 73 11.41 -4.83 -0.37
CA PRO A 73 12.60 -4.51 0.42
C PRO A 73 13.52 -5.71 0.73
N SER A 74 12.94 -6.90 0.92
CA SER A 74 13.70 -8.07 1.42
C SER A 74 13.25 -9.44 0.90
N LEU A 75 12.26 -9.52 -0.01
CA LEU A 75 11.63 -10.79 -0.41
C LEU A 75 11.75 -11.07 -1.92
N VAL A 76 12.51 -10.27 -2.68
CA VAL A 76 12.70 -10.50 -4.12
C VAL A 76 13.16 -11.94 -4.38
N GLY A 77 12.50 -12.61 -5.33
CA GLY A 77 12.74 -14.02 -5.67
C GLY A 77 12.15 -15.05 -4.70
N GLN A 78 11.39 -14.61 -3.69
CA GLN A 78 10.70 -15.49 -2.74
C GLN A 78 9.19 -15.44 -2.97
N SER A 79 8.51 -16.53 -2.65
CA SER A 79 7.06 -16.61 -2.68
C SER A 79 6.45 -16.03 -1.39
N LEU A 80 5.65 -14.97 -1.51
CA LEU A 80 4.87 -14.43 -0.40
C LEU A 80 3.86 -15.46 0.10
N LYS A 81 3.32 -16.30 -0.78
CA LYS A 81 2.42 -17.39 -0.42
C LYS A 81 3.06 -18.35 0.57
N GLU A 82 4.32 -18.72 0.34
CA GLU A 82 5.06 -19.63 1.24
C GLU A 82 5.55 -18.94 2.51
N LYS A 83 5.92 -17.66 2.42
CA LYS A 83 6.51 -16.92 3.54
C LYS A 83 5.46 -16.36 4.50
N ALA A 84 4.28 -16.02 3.99
CA ALA A 84 3.21 -15.36 4.72
C ALA A 84 1.86 -15.54 3.99
N GLU A 85 1.36 -16.78 3.94
CA GLU A 85 0.11 -17.12 3.25
C GLU A 85 -1.08 -16.19 3.58
N PRO A 86 -1.34 -15.79 4.84
CA PRO A 86 -2.46 -14.88 5.13
C PRO A 86 -2.32 -13.53 4.42
N VAL A 87 -1.09 -13.02 4.29
CA VAL A 87 -0.80 -11.73 3.64
C VAL A 87 -0.91 -11.88 2.13
N TYR A 88 -0.44 -12.99 1.58
CA TYR A 88 -0.64 -13.33 0.17
C TYR A 88 -2.13 -13.42 -0.18
N ASN A 89 -2.94 -14.09 0.64
CA ASN A 89 -4.37 -14.26 0.40
C ASN A 89 -5.09 -12.92 0.35
N GLU A 90 -4.72 -11.97 1.21
CA GLU A 90 -5.27 -10.61 1.18
C GLU A 90 -4.79 -9.85 -0.06
N CYS A 91 -3.48 -9.78 -0.32
CA CYS A 91 -2.94 -9.08 -1.49
C CYS A 91 -3.42 -9.65 -2.84
N SER A 92 -3.72 -10.96 -2.90
CA SER A 92 -4.21 -11.63 -4.12
C SER A 92 -5.64 -11.26 -4.49
N LYS A 93 -6.37 -10.57 -3.62
CA LYS A 93 -7.70 -9.98 -3.92
C LYS A 93 -7.61 -8.76 -4.84
N ALA A 94 -6.40 -8.36 -5.26
CA ALA A 94 -6.19 -7.26 -6.18
C ALA A 94 -7.04 -7.37 -7.45
N THR A 95 -7.72 -6.27 -7.78
CA THR A 95 -8.51 -6.11 -8.99
C THR A 95 -7.80 -5.14 -9.96
N THR A 96 -8.26 -5.08 -11.20
CA THR A 96 -7.77 -4.09 -12.19
C THR A 96 -8.15 -2.66 -11.83
N ASP A 97 -9.21 -2.45 -11.04
CA ASP A 97 -9.62 -1.14 -10.51
C ASP A 97 -8.89 -0.78 -9.21
N GLY A 98 -8.23 -1.77 -8.60
CA GLY A 98 -7.58 -1.67 -7.31
C GLY A 98 -8.55 -1.87 -6.14
N THR A 99 -8.00 -2.27 -5.00
CA THR A 99 -8.75 -2.47 -3.76
C THR A 99 -7.86 -2.25 -2.54
N TRP A 100 -8.46 -1.86 -1.42
CA TRP A 100 -7.78 -1.79 -0.13
C TRP A 100 -7.96 -3.11 0.62
N VAL A 101 -6.86 -3.65 1.12
CA VAL A 101 -6.83 -4.89 1.89
C VAL A 101 -6.15 -4.66 3.24
N GLY A 102 -6.61 -5.38 4.25
CA GLY A 102 -6.10 -5.31 5.61
C GLY A 102 -5.51 -6.64 6.03
N TYR A 103 -4.34 -6.62 6.66
CA TYR A 103 -3.69 -7.82 7.19
C TYR A 103 -2.72 -7.46 8.31
N GLU A 104 -2.33 -8.46 9.10
CA GLU A 104 -1.23 -8.30 10.05
C GLU A 104 0.12 -8.61 9.37
N TRP A 105 1.10 -7.73 9.56
CA TRP A 105 2.47 -7.91 9.11
C TRP A 105 3.44 -7.67 10.26
N LYS A 106 4.17 -8.71 10.67
CA LYS A 106 5.14 -8.65 11.78
C LYS A 106 4.53 -8.02 13.05
N GLY A 107 3.33 -8.46 13.44
CA GLY A 107 2.62 -7.97 14.63
C GLY A 107 1.94 -6.60 14.49
N ASN A 108 1.95 -5.98 13.30
CA ASN A 108 1.32 -4.69 13.06
C ASN A 108 0.19 -4.81 12.04
N GLN A 109 -0.94 -4.17 12.31
CA GLN A 109 -2.01 -4.02 11.31
C GLN A 109 -1.53 -3.13 10.16
N LYS A 110 -1.75 -3.61 8.94
CA LYS A 110 -1.42 -2.91 7.70
C LYS A 110 -2.68 -2.68 6.88
N ASN A 111 -2.75 -1.50 6.27
CA ASN A 111 -3.72 -1.21 5.22
C ASN A 111 -2.97 -0.94 3.92
N THR A 112 -3.24 -1.78 2.92
CA THR A 112 -2.49 -1.78 1.67
C THR A 112 -3.45 -1.61 0.51
N TYR A 113 -3.17 -0.67 -0.38
CA TYR A 113 -3.83 -0.60 -1.67
C TYR A 113 -3.09 -1.52 -2.64
N VAL A 114 -3.83 -2.44 -3.25
CA VAL A 114 -3.31 -3.39 -4.23
C VAL A 114 -4.08 -3.27 -5.53
N ARG A 115 -3.38 -3.32 -6.66
CA ARG A 115 -3.98 -3.26 -7.99
C ARG A 115 -3.26 -4.19 -8.96
N LYS A 116 -4.04 -4.82 -9.83
CA LYS A 116 -3.57 -5.76 -10.83
C LYS A 116 -3.32 -5.05 -12.17
N THR A 117 -2.21 -5.36 -12.82
CA THR A 117 -1.91 -4.96 -14.21
C THR A 117 -2.70 -5.81 -15.19
N LYS A 118 -2.77 -5.42 -16.47
CA LYS A 118 -3.48 -6.21 -17.51
C LYS A 118 -2.87 -7.61 -17.70
N ASP A 119 -1.58 -7.76 -17.43
CA ASP A 119 -0.81 -8.99 -17.58
C ASP A 119 -0.69 -9.79 -16.26
N GLY A 120 -1.45 -9.40 -15.22
CA GLY A 120 -1.58 -10.17 -13.98
C GLY A 120 -0.57 -9.87 -12.87
N LEU A 121 0.33 -8.89 -13.04
CA LEU A 121 1.19 -8.48 -11.92
C LEU A 121 0.35 -7.74 -10.86
N ILE A 122 0.64 -8.01 -9.59
CA ILE A 122 0.00 -7.33 -8.46
C ILE A 122 0.99 -6.31 -7.90
N VAL A 123 0.60 -5.04 -7.94
CA VAL A 123 1.35 -3.91 -7.38
C VAL A 123 0.67 -3.47 -6.10
N GLY A 124 1.43 -3.23 -5.04
CA GLY A 124 0.85 -2.76 -3.78
C GLY A 124 1.76 -1.85 -2.96
N SER A 125 1.13 -1.04 -2.11
CA SER A 125 1.78 -0.17 -1.12
C SER A 125 0.80 0.13 0.01
N GLY A 126 1.31 0.34 1.23
CA GLY A 126 0.49 0.47 2.42
C GLY A 126 1.21 1.09 3.61
N TYR A 127 0.47 1.33 4.69
CA TYR A 127 0.96 1.89 5.95
C TYR A 127 0.65 0.97 7.13
#